data_AF-A0A959B875-F1
#
_entry.id   AF-A0A959B875-F1
#
_cell.length_a   1.000
_cell.length_b   1.000
_cell.length_c   1.000
_cell.angle_alpha   90.00
_cell.angle_beta   90.00
_cell.angle_gamma   90.00
#
_symmetry.space_group_name_H-M   'P 1'
#
loop_
_entity.id
_entity.type
_entity.pdbx_description
1 polymer ?
#
loop_
_entity_poly.entity_id
_entity_poly.type
_entity_poly.pdbx_seq_one_letter_code
_entity_poly.pdbx_strand_id
1 'polypeptide(L)'
;SWKLPPKWQIILTANPDGGDYSVTPMDDAMITRMMHITLEFDPQEWARWAERNKIDHRGISFVLTYPEMVTGIRTTPRTLVQFFENIAAIDNLGANLGLVRSLADSCLDDNTATAFIAFVNQELRALITPEQICDTADFQAEVRRPLERIVQQRALRVDILATIATRLANFLLADGFNPTTNQLKNVAEFLKLSLLPNDLRLTLLQDLAGTDLLTRLLEDQEISQIFLDGM
;
A
#
# COMPACT_ATOMS: atom_id res chain seq x y z
N SER A 1 48.11 4.07 22.55
CA SER A 1 47.24 4.11 21.36
C SER A 1 45.81 3.98 21.82
N TRP A 2 44.88 4.75 21.24
CA TRP A 2 43.45 4.57 21.48
C TRP A 2 42.91 3.46 20.57
N LYS A 3 42.03 2.60 21.10
CA LYS A 3 41.39 1.52 20.34
C LYS A 3 39.93 1.39 20.75
N LEU A 4 39.04 1.26 19.76
CA LEU A 4 37.64 0.90 19.98
C LEU A 4 37.56 -0.49 20.64
N PRO A 5 36.74 -0.68 21.68
CA PRO A 5 36.56 -1.99 22.29
C PRO A 5 36.04 -3.03 21.28
N PRO A 6 36.31 -4.32 21.49
CA PRO A 6 35.76 -5.38 20.64
C PRO A 6 34.22 -5.30 20.56
N LYS A 7 33.66 -5.68 19.41
CA LYS A 7 32.20 -5.74 19.12
C LYS A 7 31.47 -4.40 18.97
N TRP A 8 32.16 -3.27 18.93
CA TRP A 8 31.53 -2.01 18.54
C TRP A 8 31.11 -2.02 17.07
N GLN A 9 29.89 -1.56 16.80
CA GLN A 9 29.36 -1.32 15.45
C GLN A 9 29.01 0.16 15.35
N ILE A 10 29.41 0.79 14.24
CA ILE A 10 29.12 2.20 13.96
C ILE A 10 28.07 2.21 12.85
N ILE A 11 26.90 2.78 13.13
CA ILE A 11 25.82 2.96 12.17
C ILE A 11 25.69 4.47 11.92
N LEU A 12 25.71 4.84 10.65
CA LEU A 12 25.59 6.22 10.20
C LEU A 12 24.39 6.31 9.25
N THR A 13 23.69 7.43 9.29
CA THR A 13 22.59 7.75 8.38
C THR A 13 22.92 9.04 7.66
N ALA A 14 22.80 9.05 6.34
CA ALA A 14 23.08 10.20 5.50
C ALA A 14 22.06 10.28 4.38
N ASN A 15 21.84 11.48 3.86
CA ASN A 15 21.13 11.63 2.60
C ASN A 15 22.08 11.26 1.45
N PRO A 16 21.58 10.60 0.38
CA PRO A 16 22.43 10.22 -0.75
C PRO A 16 23.01 11.45 -1.46
N ASP A 17 24.27 11.34 -1.90
CA ASP A 17 24.93 12.34 -2.73
C ASP A 17 24.33 12.31 -4.16
N GLY A 18 24.05 13.48 -4.74
CA GLY A 18 23.56 13.60 -6.12
C GLY A 18 22.08 14.00 -6.30
N GLY A 19 21.36 14.32 -5.22
CA GLY A 19 20.05 14.98 -5.29
C GLY A 19 20.12 16.50 -5.09
N ASP A 20 18.97 17.19 -5.06
CA ASP A 20 18.85 18.63 -4.72
C ASP A 20 19.15 18.96 -3.25
N TYR A 21 19.79 18.03 -2.53
CA TYR A 21 20.13 18.19 -1.12
C TYR A 21 21.45 18.96 -0.99
N SER A 22 21.49 19.93 -0.09
CA SER A 22 22.76 20.54 0.32
C SER A 22 23.48 19.55 1.25
N VAL A 23 24.29 18.70 0.65
CA VAL A 23 25.12 17.71 1.36
C VAL A 23 26.59 18.05 1.18
N THR A 24 27.38 17.81 2.23
CA THR A 24 28.84 17.80 2.09
C THR A 24 29.24 16.39 1.67
N PRO A 25 29.78 16.20 0.45
CA PRO A 25 30.14 14.88 -0.03
C PRO A 25 31.21 14.26 0.86
N MET A 26 31.12 12.96 1.10
CA MET A 26 32.16 12.23 1.82
C MET A 26 33.34 11.96 0.89
N ASP A 27 34.57 12.01 1.42
CA ASP A 27 35.75 11.64 0.64
C ASP A 27 35.84 10.11 0.42
N ASP A 28 36.54 9.70 -0.64
CA ASP A 28 36.69 8.29 -1.02
C ASP A 28 37.29 7.42 0.09
N ALA A 29 38.15 8.01 0.93
CA ALA A 29 38.75 7.29 2.05
C ALA A 29 37.71 6.98 3.13
N MET A 30 36.77 7.88 3.38
CA MET A 30 35.64 7.63 4.28
C MET A 30 34.68 6.60 3.70
N ILE A 31 34.32 6.72 2.42
CA ILE A 31 33.37 5.81 1.73
C ILE A 31 33.88 4.37 1.78
N THR A 32 35.17 4.13 1.53
CA THR A 32 35.77 2.78 1.51
C THR A 32 35.86 2.10 2.88
N ARG A 33 35.63 2.83 3.98
CA ARG A 33 35.64 2.28 5.36
C ARG A 33 34.27 1.80 5.84
N MET A 34 33.24 1.96 5.02
CA MET A 34 31.84 1.71 5.38
C MET A 34 31.20 0.74 4.39
N MET A 35 30.19 0.01 4.87
CA MET A 35 29.23 -0.67 4.01
C MET A 35 28.06 0.29 3.76
N HIS A 36 27.65 0.41 2.50
CA HIS A 36 26.58 1.32 2.08
C HIS A 36 25.29 0.55 1.87
N ILE A 37 24.21 1.01 2.49
CA ILE A 37 22.87 0.48 2.32
C ILE A 37 21.98 1.66 1.94
N THR A 38 21.38 1.60 0.76
CA THR A 38 20.42 2.60 0.30
C THR A 38 19.03 2.18 0.77
N LEU A 39 18.34 3.07 1.47
CA LEU A 39 16.94 2.89 1.83
C LEU A 39 16.08 3.50 0.73
N GLU A 40 15.21 2.70 0.15
CA GLU A 40 14.24 3.13 -0.88
C GLU A 40 12.83 3.13 -0.30
N PHE A 41 11.95 3.93 -0.89
CA PHE A 41 10.55 3.94 -0.51
C PHE A 41 9.85 2.71 -1.08
N ASP A 42 9.33 1.85 -0.20
CA ASP A 42 8.46 0.74 -0.56
C ASP A 42 6.99 1.08 -0.24
N PRO A 43 6.11 1.19 -1.24
CA PRO A 43 4.70 1.53 -1.02
C PRO A 43 3.93 0.50 -0.19
N GLN A 44 4.28 -0.79 -0.28
CA GLN A 44 3.58 -1.86 0.42
C GLN A 44 3.93 -1.85 1.91
N GLU A 45 5.21 -1.75 2.24
CA GLU A 45 5.69 -1.61 3.62
C GLU A 45 5.19 -0.31 4.26
N TRP A 46 5.19 0.80 3.50
CA TRP A 46 4.59 2.04 3.97
C TRP A 46 3.10 1.90 4.23
N ALA A 47 2.35 1.23 3.35
CA ALA A 47 0.91 1.00 3.55
C ALA A 47 0.65 0.14 4.80
N ARG A 48 1.44 -0.91 5.06
CA ARG A 48 1.36 -1.71 6.31
C ARG A 48 1.55 -0.86 7.55
N TRP A 49 2.59 -0.01 7.54
CA TRP A 49 2.83 0.94 8.63
C TRP A 49 1.67 1.95 8.77
N ALA A 50 1.15 2.47 7.65
CA ALA A 50 0.11 3.49 7.62
C ALA A 50 -1.23 2.98 8.16
N GLU A 51 -1.64 1.75 7.80
CA GLU A 51 -2.84 1.09 8.33
C GLU A 51 -2.73 0.91 9.86
N ARG A 52 -1.58 0.45 10.37
CA ARG A 52 -1.33 0.31 11.82
C ARG A 52 -1.38 1.63 12.58
N ASN A 53 -0.94 2.71 11.94
CA ASN A 53 -0.94 4.07 12.51
C ASN A 53 -2.23 4.84 12.22
N LYS A 54 -3.24 4.20 11.61
CA LYS A 54 -4.56 4.78 11.31
C LYS A 54 -4.48 6.05 10.46
N ILE A 55 -3.53 6.08 9.53
CA ILE A 55 -3.49 7.11 8.48
C ILE A 55 -4.76 6.97 7.63
N ASP A 56 -5.25 8.08 7.08
CA ASP A 56 -6.47 8.10 6.28
C ASP A 56 -6.41 7.04 5.14
N HIS A 57 -7.30 6.06 5.22
CA HIS A 57 -7.39 4.94 4.27
C HIS A 57 -7.48 5.37 2.80
N ARG A 58 -8.05 6.55 2.55
CA ARG A 58 -8.20 7.14 1.21
C ARG A 58 -6.85 7.56 0.66
N GLY A 59 -5.98 8.09 1.53
CA GLY A 59 -4.59 8.40 1.23
C GLY A 59 -3.73 7.15 1.02
N ILE A 60 -3.95 6.11 1.84
CA ILE A 60 -3.26 4.82 1.68
C ILE A 60 -3.57 4.22 0.31
N SER A 61 -4.85 4.18 -0.07
CA SER A 61 -5.27 3.73 -1.39
C SER A 61 -4.64 4.56 -2.51
N PHE A 62 -4.57 5.88 -2.39
CA PHE A 62 -3.92 6.72 -3.40
C PHE A 62 -2.45 6.34 -3.62
N VAL A 63 -1.68 6.15 -2.54
CA VAL A 63 -0.25 5.79 -2.63
C VAL A 63 -0.05 4.41 -3.25
N LEU A 64 -0.93 3.45 -2.95
CA LEU A 64 -0.88 2.11 -3.55
C LEU A 64 -1.30 2.12 -5.03
N THR A 65 -2.23 2.99 -5.43
CA THR A 65 -2.68 3.13 -6.82
C THR A 65 -1.65 3.87 -7.67
N TYR A 66 -0.98 4.88 -7.12
CA TYR A 66 -0.01 5.72 -7.84
C TYR A 66 1.31 5.86 -7.07
N PRO A 67 2.05 4.75 -6.87
CA PRO A 67 3.30 4.77 -6.11
C PRO A 67 4.37 5.68 -6.73
N GLU A 68 4.32 5.87 -8.05
CA GLU A 68 5.24 6.75 -8.79
C GLU A 68 5.10 8.23 -8.43
N MET A 69 4.00 8.64 -7.78
CA MET A 69 3.80 10.02 -7.33
C MET A 69 4.68 10.36 -6.12
N VAL A 70 5.24 9.36 -5.43
CA VAL A 70 6.15 9.59 -4.29
C VAL A 70 7.56 9.89 -4.80
N THR A 71 7.76 11.14 -5.26
CA THR A 71 9.02 11.58 -5.91
C THR A 71 10.21 11.71 -4.96
N GLY A 72 9.98 11.80 -3.65
CA GLY A 72 11.04 11.95 -2.65
C GLY A 72 11.63 13.36 -2.55
N ILE A 73 11.12 14.33 -3.33
CA ILE A 73 11.56 15.74 -3.28
C ILE A 73 10.61 16.56 -2.41
N ARG A 74 9.46 16.95 -2.97
CA ARG A 74 8.40 17.67 -2.25
C ARG A 74 7.33 16.71 -1.75
N THR A 75 6.93 15.75 -2.59
CA THR A 75 6.09 14.63 -2.16
C THR A 75 6.98 13.53 -1.59
N THR A 76 6.97 13.41 -0.28
CA THR A 76 7.70 12.41 0.50
C THR A 76 6.70 11.62 1.34
N PRO A 77 7.06 10.44 1.85
CA PRO A 77 6.18 9.70 2.76
C PRO A 77 5.74 10.54 3.98
N ARG A 78 6.61 11.45 4.44
CA ARG A 78 6.31 12.36 5.56
C ARG A 78 5.27 13.41 5.17
N THR A 79 5.42 14.07 4.02
CA THR A 79 4.48 15.11 3.59
C THR A 79 3.13 14.52 3.18
N LEU A 80 3.11 13.28 2.68
CA LEU A 80 1.88 12.51 2.47
C LEU A 80 1.15 12.24 3.78
N VAL A 81 1.85 11.75 4.81
CA VAL A 81 1.25 11.55 6.15
C VAL A 81 0.65 12.85 6.68
N GLN A 82 1.41 13.95 6.63
CA GLN A 82 0.91 15.26 7.07
C GLN A 82 -0.35 15.66 6.31
N PHE A 83 -0.37 15.52 4.98
CA PHE A 83 -1.54 15.83 4.18
C PHE A 83 -2.75 14.95 4.56
N PHE A 84 -2.54 13.64 4.68
CA PHE A 84 -3.59 12.67 4.98
C PHE A 84 -4.19 12.87 6.37
N GLU A 85 -3.38 13.22 7.37
CA GLU A 85 -3.87 13.61 8.71
C GLU A 85 -4.76 14.86 8.66
N ASN A 86 -4.44 15.84 7.80
CA ASN A 86 -5.22 17.07 7.68
C ASN A 86 -6.56 16.88 6.97
N ILE A 87 -6.69 15.88 6.09
CA ILE A 87 -7.96 15.57 5.40
C ILE A 87 -8.80 14.52 6.13
N ALA A 88 -8.25 13.83 7.13
CA ALA A 88 -8.90 12.71 7.83
C ALA A 88 -10.29 13.06 8.38
N ALA A 89 -10.47 14.28 8.88
CA ALA A 89 -11.75 14.75 9.43
C ALA A 89 -12.78 15.20 8.38
N ILE A 90 -12.41 15.23 7.09
CA ILE A 90 -13.32 15.63 6.01
C ILE A 90 -14.04 14.38 5.50
N ASP A 91 -15.29 14.16 5.89
CA ASP A 91 -16.04 12.95 5.51
C ASP A 91 -16.17 12.78 3.98
N ASN A 92 -16.60 13.84 3.28
CA ASN A 92 -16.79 13.82 1.84
C ASN A 92 -15.76 14.72 1.14
N LEU A 93 -14.60 14.13 0.80
CA LEU A 93 -13.54 14.85 0.06
C LEU A 93 -14.06 15.42 -1.26
N GLY A 94 -14.90 14.67 -1.98
CA GLY A 94 -15.46 15.09 -3.26
C GLY A 94 -16.40 16.30 -3.18
N ALA A 95 -17.04 16.53 -2.03
CA ALA A 95 -17.84 17.74 -1.78
C ALA A 95 -16.97 18.94 -1.37
N ASN A 96 -15.72 18.70 -0.98
CA ASN A 96 -14.80 19.70 -0.42
C ASN A 96 -13.52 19.86 -1.26
N LEU A 97 -13.58 19.58 -2.57
CA LEU A 97 -12.39 19.52 -3.44
C LEU A 97 -11.50 20.78 -3.36
N GLY A 98 -12.08 21.97 -3.22
CA GLY A 98 -11.29 23.21 -3.08
C GLY A 98 -10.44 23.26 -1.82
N LEU A 99 -10.99 22.82 -0.68
CA LEU A 99 -10.25 22.71 0.58
C LEU A 99 -9.21 21.61 0.51
N VAL A 100 -9.59 20.43 0.01
CA VAL A 100 -8.68 19.29 -0.17
C VAL A 100 -7.50 19.69 -1.07
N ARG A 101 -7.76 20.41 -2.16
CA ARG A 101 -6.73 20.93 -3.07
C ARG A 101 -5.79 21.89 -2.36
N SER A 102 -6.32 22.83 -1.57
CA SER A 102 -5.51 23.79 -0.81
C SER A 102 -4.59 23.10 0.19
N LEU A 103 -5.08 22.06 0.88
CA LEU A 103 -4.29 21.25 1.80
C LEU A 103 -3.21 20.43 1.06
N ALA A 104 -3.56 19.86 -0.10
CA ALA A 104 -2.63 19.11 -0.94
C ALA A 104 -1.50 20.01 -1.46
N ASP A 105 -1.81 21.17 -2.03
CA ASP A 105 -0.82 22.12 -2.56
C ASP A 105 0.14 22.63 -1.48
N SER A 106 -0.33 22.67 -0.22
CA SER A 106 0.49 23.08 0.94
C SER A 106 1.52 22.02 1.34
N CYS A 107 1.32 20.74 0.99
CA CYS A 107 2.17 19.62 1.44
C CYS A 107 2.91 18.92 0.30
N LEU A 108 2.29 18.86 -0.89
CA LEU A 108 2.69 18.01 -2.01
C LEU A 108 3.14 18.87 -3.20
N ASP A 109 3.80 18.25 -4.19
CA ASP A 109 3.99 18.89 -5.50
C ASP A 109 2.69 18.94 -6.32
N ASP A 110 2.66 19.84 -7.32
CA ASP A 110 1.47 20.13 -8.13
C ASP A 110 0.95 18.91 -8.90
N ASN A 111 1.86 18.07 -9.41
CA ASN A 111 1.50 16.85 -10.12
C ASN A 111 0.77 15.88 -9.18
N THR A 112 1.34 15.64 -8.00
CA THR A 112 0.76 14.78 -6.97
C THR A 112 -0.57 15.33 -6.45
N ALA A 113 -0.65 16.63 -6.17
CA ALA A 113 -1.88 17.27 -5.72
C ALA A 113 -2.99 17.15 -6.77
N THR A 114 -2.66 17.34 -8.05
CA THR A 114 -3.61 17.18 -9.16
C THR A 114 -4.06 15.73 -9.30
N ALA A 115 -3.14 14.77 -9.23
CA ALA A 115 -3.45 13.34 -9.26
C ALA A 115 -4.38 12.94 -8.11
N PHE A 116 -4.12 13.42 -6.89
CA PHE A 116 -4.97 13.14 -5.73
C PHE A 116 -6.40 13.69 -5.92
N ILE A 117 -6.55 14.90 -6.45
CA ILE A 117 -7.87 15.47 -6.74
C ILE A 117 -8.63 14.67 -7.81
N ALA A 118 -7.93 14.23 -8.86
CA ALA A 118 -8.53 13.36 -9.87
C ALA A 118 -8.99 12.02 -9.26
N PHE A 119 -8.13 11.40 -8.43
CA PHE A 119 -8.42 10.17 -7.70
C PHE A 119 -9.65 10.30 -6.80
N VAL A 120 -9.74 11.37 -6.00
CA VAL A 120 -10.90 11.65 -5.14
C VAL A 120 -12.20 11.73 -5.94
N ASN A 121 -12.16 12.36 -7.12
CA ASN A 121 -13.35 12.61 -7.92
C ASN A 121 -13.81 11.38 -8.73
N GLN A 122 -12.86 10.56 -9.20
CA GLN A 122 -13.13 9.50 -10.17
C GLN A 122 -13.09 8.10 -9.57
N GLU A 123 -12.27 7.86 -8.55
CA GLU A 123 -11.85 6.50 -8.17
C GLU A 123 -12.12 6.20 -6.71
N LEU A 124 -12.01 7.20 -5.84
CA LEU A 124 -12.15 7.00 -4.40
C LEU A 124 -13.51 6.41 -4.01
N ARG A 125 -14.59 6.85 -4.66
CA ARG A 125 -15.95 6.35 -4.40
C ARG A 125 -16.15 4.90 -4.84
N ALA A 126 -15.22 4.37 -5.63
CA ALA A 126 -15.28 3.03 -6.19
C ALA A 126 -14.43 2.02 -5.39
N LEU A 127 -13.53 2.44 -4.51
CA LEU A 127 -12.66 1.49 -3.84
C LEU A 127 -13.42 0.65 -2.81
N ILE A 128 -13.48 -0.66 -3.05
CA ILE A 128 -13.99 -1.64 -2.10
C ILE A 128 -12.98 -1.79 -0.98
N THR A 129 -13.45 -1.63 0.25
CA THR A 129 -12.62 -1.78 1.46
C THR A 129 -12.42 -3.26 1.84
N PRO A 130 -11.33 -3.61 2.53
CA PRO A 130 -11.14 -4.95 3.07
C PRO A 130 -12.32 -5.44 3.93
N GLU A 131 -12.90 -4.56 4.74
CA GLU A 131 -14.08 -4.83 5.57
C GLU A 131 -15.29 -5.21 4.71
N GLN A 132 -15.55 -4.48 3.62
CA GLN A 132 -16.62 -4.82 2.69
C GLN A 132 -16.41 -6.20 2.03
N ILE A 133 -15.15 -6.57 1.75
CA ILE A 133 -14.82 -7.90 1.23
C ILE A 133 -15.09 -8.96 2.29
N CYS A 134 -14.56 -8.78 3.50
CA CYS A 134 -14.64 -9.78 4.55
C CYS A 134 -16.06 -9.95 5.12
N ASP A 135 -16.78 -8.86 5.35
CA ASP A 135 -18.00 -8.85 6.18
C ASP A 135 -19.30 -8.93 5.37
N THR A 136 -19.23 -8.91 4.05
CA THR A 136 -20.43 -8.98 3.19
C THR A 136 -21.24 -10.26 3.41
N ALA A 137 -22.57 -10.11 3.37
CA ALA A 137 -23.52 -11.22 3.33
C ALA A 137 -23.80 -11.71 1.90
N ASP A 138 -23.59 -10.86 0.89
CA ASP A 138 -23.78 -11.19 -0.53
C ASP A 138 -22.57 -10.71 -1.34
N PHE A 139 -21.55 -11.56 -1.40
CA PHE A 139 -20.32 -11.31 -2.14
C PHE A 139 -20.56 -10.96 -3.61
N GLN A 140 -21.59 -11.56 -4.24
CA GLN A 140 -21.85 -11.32 -5.67
C GLN A 140 -22.41 -9.91 -5.89
N ALA A 141 -23.37 -9.48 -5.06
CA ALA A 141 -24.02 -8.18 -5.21
C ALA A 141 -23.19 -7.01 -4.66
N GLU A 142 -22.48 -7.22 -3.56
CA GLU A 142 -21.82 -6.13 -2.81
C GLU A 142 -20.33 -5.99 -3.12
N VAL A 143 -19.67 -7.06 -3.59
CA VAL A 143 -18.23 -7.03 -3.89
C VAL A 143 -17.97 -7.24 -5.38
N ARG A 144 -18.35 -8.40 -5.93
CA ARG A 144 -18.00 -8.78 -7.31
C ARG A 144 -18.56 -7.81 -8.35
N ARG A 145 -19.89 -7.60 -8.37
CA ARG A 145 -20.52 -6.75 -9.39
C ARG A 145 -20.05 -5.29 -9.33
N PRO A 146 -19.92 -4.66 -8.15
CA PRO A 146 -19.30 -3.35 -8.04
C PRO A 146 -17.88 -3.36 -8.57
N LEU A 147 -17.05 -4.31 -8.14
CA LEU A 147 -15.65 -4.40 -8.58
C LEU A 147 -15.53 -4.52 -10.10
N GLU A 148 -16.30 -5.43 -10.71
CA GLU A 148 -16.37 -5.61 -12.17
C GLU A 148 -16.66 -4.29 -12.89
N ARG A 149 -17.65 -3.52 -12.43
CA ARG A 149 -17.99 -2.21 -13.03
C ARG A 149 -16.85 -1.20 -12.96
N ILE A 150 -16.02 -1.27 -11.94
CA ILE A 150 -14.95 -0.32 -11.69
C ILE A 150 -13.72 -0.68 -12.51
N VAL A 151 -13.37 -1.97 -12.54
CA VAL A 151 -12.11 -2.42 -13.12
C VAL A 151 -12.24 -2.82 -14.59
N GLN A 152 -13.41 -3.26 -15.04
CA GLN A 152 -13.67 -3.62 -16.45
C GLN A 152 -14.07 -2.38 -17.25
N GLN A 153 -13.11 -1.47 -17.41
CA GLN A 153 -13.25 -0.33 -18.31
C GLN A 153 -12.77 -0.72 -19.72
N ARG A 154 -12.35 0.26 -20.53
CA ARG A 154 -11.74 -0.01 -21.86
C ARG A 154 -10.52 -0.93 -21.75
N ALA A 155 -9.74 -0.76 -20.68
CA ALA A 155 -8.69 -1.67 -20.26
C ALA A 155 -8.96 -2.07 -18.81
N LEU A 156 -8.52 -3.27 -18.43
CA LEU A 156 -8.64 -3.75 -17.06
C LEU A 156 -7.78 -2.87 -16.14
N ARG A 157 -8.38 -2.26 -15.12
CA ARG A 157 -7.68 -1.46 -14.10
C ARG A 157 -6.98 -2.36 -13.08
N VAL A 158 -5.85 -2.95 -13.49
CA VAL A 158 -5.03 -3.84 -12.64
C VAL A 158 -4.44 -3.09 -11.44
N ASP A 159 -4.17 -1.80 -11.60
CA ASP A 159 -3.73 -0.88 -10.53
C ASP A 159 -4.71 -0.82 -9.35
N ILE A 160 -6.02 -0.77 -9.64
CA ILE A 160 -7.07 -0.81 -8.60
C ILE A 160 -7.11 -2.20 -7.94
N LEU A 161 -7.00 -3.27 -8.73
CA LEU A 161 -6.99 -4.64 -8.19
C LEU A 161 -5.78 -4.88 -7.28
N ALA A 162 -4.61 -4.41 -7.67
CA ALA A 162 -3.40 -4.47 -6.86
C ALA A 162 -3.58 -3.72 -5.54
N THR A 163 -4.13 -2.49 -5.61
CA THR A 163 -4.45 -1.70 -4.42
C THR A 163 -5.38 -2.45 -3.46
N ILE A 164 -6.48 -3.01 -3.98
CA ILE A 164 -7.44 -3.75 -3.15
C ILE A 164 -6.81 -5.01 -2.56
N ALA A 165 -6.04 -5.76 -3.35
CA ALA A 165 -5.36 -6.98 -2.91
C ALA A 165 -4.34 -6.69 -1.80
N THR A 166 -3.50 -5.67 -1.96
CA THR A 166 -2.52 -5.26 -0.93
C THR A 166 -3.22 -4.77 0.34
N ARG A 167 -4.29 -3.98 0.23
CA ARG A 167 -5.06 -3.54 1.41
C ARG A 167 -5.74 -4.69 2.11
N LEU A 168 -6.28 -5.66 1.35
CA LEU A 168 -6.85 -6.88 1.92
C LEU A 168 -5.78 -7.69 2.64
N ALA A 169 -4.61 -7.91 2.05
CA ALA A 169 -3.50 -8.61 2.72
C ALA A 169 -3.12 -7.93 4.04
N ASN A 170 -2.95 -6.60 4.03
CA ASN A 170 -2.61 -5.83 5.21
C ASN A 170 -3.68 -5.94 6.31
N PHE A 171 -4.96 -5.94 5.94
CA PHE A 171 -6.08 -6.12 6.85
C PHE A 171 -6.09 -7.52 7.48
N LEU A 172 -5.86 -8.56 6.67
CA LEU A 172 -5.80 -9.96 7.13
C LEU A 172 -4.59 -10.21 8.05
N LEU A 173 -3.49 -9.47 7.86
CA LEU A 173 -2.27 -9.51 8.68
C LEU A 173 -2.29 -8.54 9.87
N ALA A 174 -3.39 -7.81 10.09
CA ALA A 174 -3.50 -6.90 11.22
C ALA A 174 -3.47 -7.66 12.55
N ASP A 175 -2.82 -7.07 13.56
CA ASP A 175 -2.64 -7.71 14.86
C ASP A 175 -4.00 -8.08 15.48
N GLY A 176 -4.17 -9.37 15.80
CA GLY A 176 -5.39 -9.89 16.42
C GLY A 176 -6.54 -10.18 15.47
N PHE A 177 -6.36 -10.03 14.14
CA PHE A 177 -7.35 -10.47 13.18
C PHE A 177 -7.43 -12.00 13.15
N ASN A 178 -8.62 -12.54 13.39
CA ASN A 178 -8.92 -13.96 13.24
C ASN A 178 -10.27 -14.11 12.52
N PRO A 179 -10.28 -14.55 11.25
CA PRO A 179 -11.48 -14.54 10.45
C PRO A 179 -12.45 -15.62 10.91
N THR A 180 -13.71 -15.24 10.97
CA THR A 180 -14.84 -16.16 11.01
C THR A 180 -14.89 -17.03 9.75
N THR A 181 -15.63 -18.13 9.79
CA THR A 181 -15.83 -18.99 8.63
C THR A 181 -16.40 -18.24 7.42
N ASN A 182 -17.29 -17.26 7.64
CA ASN A 182 -17.87 -16.47 6.56
C ASN A 182 -16.84 -15.51 5.94
N GLN A 183 -16.04 -14.82 6.78
CA GLN A 183 -14.97 -13.95 6.29
C GLN A 183 -13.92 -14.74 5.50
N LEU A 184 -13.52 -15.91 5.98
CA LEU A 184 -12.58 -16.78 5.27
C LEU A 184 -13.15 -17.21 3.90
N LYS A 185 -14.43 -17.58 3.85
CA LYS A 185 -15.12 -17.90 2.59
C LYS A 185 -15.13 -16.71 1.64
N ASN A 186 -15.42 -15.51 2.12
CA ASN A 186 -15.43 -14.31 1.28
C ASN A 186 -14.03 -13.97 0.73
N VAL A 187 -12.97 -14.15 1.53
CA VAL A 187 -11.58 -14.01 1.06
C VAL A 187 -11.26 -15.06 -0.02
N ALA A 188 -11.70 -16.31 0.16
CA ALA A 188 -11.54 -17.35 -0.84
C ALA A 188 -12.29 -17.01 -2.15
N GLU A 189 -13.52 -16.51 -2.06
CA GLU A 189 -14.29 -16.03 -3.23
C GLU A 189 -13.59 -14.87 -3.94
N PHE A 190 -12.97 -13.94 -3.21
CA PHE A 190 -12.16 -12.87 -3.78
C PHE A 190 -10.95 -13.40 -4.56
N LEU A 191 -10.22 -14.35 -3.99
CA LEU A 191 -9.07 -14.98 -4.66
C LEU A 191 -9.47 -15.71 -5.93
N LYS A 192 -10.69 -16.25 -6.01
CA LYS A 192 -11.22 -16.98 -7.18
C LYS A 192 -11.81 -16.09 -8.27
N LEU A 193 -11.91 -14.77 -8.04
CA LEU A 193 -12.44 -13.85 -9.04
C LEU A 193 -11.64 -13.93 -10.33
N SER A 194 -12.27 -14.33 -11.45
CA SER A 194 -11.59 -14.52 -12.74
C SER A 194 -10.87 -13.26 -13.26
N LEU A 195 -11.32 -12.07 -12.85
CA LEU A 195 -10.72 -10.78 -13.17
C LEU A 195 -9.44 -10.47 -12.40
N LEU A 196 -9.14 -11.19 -11.32
CA LEU A 196 -7.94 -10.99 -10.50
C LEU A 196 -6.75 -11.70 -11.18
N PRO A 197 -5.72 -10.97 -11.62
CA PRO A 197 -4.52 -11.58 -12.20
C PRO A 197 -3.83 -12.57 -11.26
N ASN A 198 -3.22 -13.62 -11.85
CA ASN A 198 -2.56 -14.70 -11.08
C ASN A 198 -1.38 -14.19 -10.23
N ASP A 199 -0.62 -13.24 -10.75
CA ASP A 199 0.48 -12.60 -10.02
C ASP A 199 -0.02 -11.90 -8.75
N LEU A 200 -1.12 -11.13 -8.83
CA LEU A 200 -1.71 -10.49 -7.65
C LEU A 200 -2.27 -11.50 -6.63
N ARG A 201 -2.88 -12.60 -7.10
CA ARG A 201 -3.30 -13.71 -6.22
C ARG A 201 -2.10 -14.29 -5.48
N LEU A 202 -1.03 -14.58 -6.20
CA LEU A 202 0.17 -15.19 -5.66
C LEU A 202 0.85 -14.25 -4.66
N THR A 203 1.01 -12.96 -4.98
CA THR A 203 1.56 -11.96 -4.06
C THR A 203 0.76 -11.90 -2.77
N LEU A 204 -0.58 -11.85 -2.83
CA LEU A 204 -1.43 -11.87 -1.64
C LEU A 204 -1.23 -13.14 -0.82
N LEU A 205 -1.20 -14.32 -1.46
CA LEU A 205 -0.99 -15.58 -0.75
C LEU A 205 0.42 -15.68 -0.13
N GLN A 206 1.44 -15.15 -0.81
CA GLN A 206 2.81 -15.08 -0.31
C GLN A 206 2.92 -14.12 0.88
N ASP A 207 2.19 -13.00 0.88
CA ASP A 207 2.11 -12.11 2.03
C ASP A 207 1.55 -12.81 3.28
N LEU A 208 0.67 -13.79 3.09
CA LEU A 208 0.11 -14.61 4.17
C LEU A 208 1.01 -15.80 4.56
N ALA A 209 2.19 -15.96 3.94
CA ALA A 209 3.07 -17.09 4.22
C ALA A 209 3.50 -17.13 5.70
N GLY A 210 3.46 -18.33 6.27
CA GLY A 210 3.76 -18.56 7.70
C GLY A 210 2.62 -18.23 8.66
N THR A 211 1.44 -17.84 8.15
CA THR A 211 0.22 -17.65 8.96
C THR A 211 -0.71 -18.85 8.88
N ASP A 212 -1.53 -19.06 9.92
CA ASP A 212 -2.62 -20.06 9.93
C ASP A 212 -3.69 -19.75 8.87
N LEU A 213 -3.83 -18.47 8.48
CA LEU A 213 -4.77 -18.02 7.45
C LEU A 213 -4.48 -18.66 6.10
N LEU A 214 -3.20 -18.68 5.69
CA LEU A 214 -2.80 -19.33 4.45
C LEU A 214 -3.15 -20.82 4.49
N THR A 215 -2.84 -21.51 5.58
CA THR A 215 -3.16 -22.93 5.73
C THR A 215 -4.65 -23.19 5.56
N ARG A 216 -5.50 -22.38 6.19
CA ARG A 216 -6.97 -22.48 6.08
C ARG A 216 -7.49 -22.14 4.67
N LEU A 217 -6.88 -21.19 3.97
CA LEU A 217 -7.24 -20.86 2.58
C LEU A 217 -6.85 -21.97 1.60
N LEU A 218 -5.72 -22.64 1.84
CA LEU A 218 -5.23 -23.76 1.01
C LEU A 218 -6.03 -25.06 1.20
N GLU A 219 -6.96 -25.13 2.17
CA GLU A 219 -7.93 -26.22 2.23
C GLU A 219 -8.89 -26.20 1.02
N ASP A 220 -9.06 -25.04 0.39
CA ASP A 220 -9.77 -24.94 -0.88
C ASP A 220 -8.88 -25.43 -2.05
N GLN A 221 -9.34 -26.48 -2.72
CA GLN A 221 -8.58 -27.15 -3.79
C GLN A 221 -8.18 -26.21 -4.93
N GLU A 222 -9.02 -25.25 -5.29
CA GLU A 222 -8.76 -24.32 -6.38
C GLU A 222 -7.66 -23.32 -5.99
N ILE A 223 -7.72 -22.80 -4.76
CA ILE A 223 -6.70 -21.88 -4.23
C ILE A 223 -5.37 -22.60 -4.07
N SER A 224 -5.39 -23.85 -3.58
CA SER A 224 -4.18 -24.68 -3.48
C SER A 224 -3.54 -24.91 -4.85
N GLN A 225 -4.34 -25.16 -5.90
CA GLN A 225 -3.82 -25.36 -7.24
C GLN A 225 -3.18 -24.07 -7.77
N ILE A 226 -3.84 -22.93 -7.60
CA ILE A 226 -3.31 -21.61 -8.00
C ILE A 226 -1.98 -21.33 -7.30
N PHE A 227 -1.88 -21.64 -6.00
CA PHE A 227 -0.66 -21.41 -5.23
C PHE A 227 0.50 -22.30 -5.70
N LEU A 228 0.23 -23.58 -5.97
CA LEU A 228 1.24 -24.54 -6.43
C LEU A 228 1.73 -24.25 -7.85
N ASP A 229 0.83 -23.83 -8.76
CA ASP A 229 1.20 -23.50 -10.14
C ASP A 229 2.01 -22.20 -10.25
N GLY A 230 1.96 -21.35 -9.21
CA GLY A 230 2.70 -20.10 -9.12
C GLY A 230 4.07 -20.19 -8.41
N MET A 231 4.38 -21.32 -7.77
CA MET A 231 5.69 -21.59 -7.13
C MET A 231 6.72 -22.11 -8.12
#